data_AF-T0CDZ7-F1
#
_entry.id   AF-T0CDZ7-F1
#
_cell.length_a   1.000
_cell.length_b   1.000
_cell.length_c   1.000
_cell.angle_alpha   90.00
_cell.angle_beta   90.00
_cell.angle_gamma   90.00
#
_symmetry.space_group_name_H-M   'P 1'
#
loop_
_entity.id
_entity.type
_entity.pdbx_description
1 polymer ?
#
loop_
_entity_poly.entity_id
_entity_poly.type
_entity_poly.pdbx_seq_one_letter_code
_entity_poly.pdbx_strand_id
1 'polypeptide(L)'
;MTNISFLGVVNATPNSFSDGHLNLNYDYQSNQLQKFKTADYSLDIGAESSAPFNDPVTFKEEWERLDRYFNEHLESLKSFKIISIDTYKPQTMKMFLEKYEHQFDHIVWNDVSGVIDDECLNLLTSFPSLDYVLCHTLVPDREKTLDHMEYLDSNLSVESIKRFFEEGLEKFKHAEVDQKRIILDPCFGFSKTTEQNLALLHNLFEIAPLSKRWLIGISKKSFLRKLVLEESPELVGDKQALLAASEVPHWSFLSQFARDFNKVEELIFRVHEVGNITKLT
;
A
#
# COMPACT_ATOMS: atom_id res chain seq x y z
N MET A 1 21.18 -6.15 -9.32
CA MET A 1 20.05 -5.44 -9.94
C MET A 1 18.91 -5.51 -8.95
N THR A 2 18.17 -4.42 -8.77
CA THR A 2 16.98 -4.39 -7.91
C THR A 2 15.93 -5.37 -8.41
N ASN A 3 15.36 -6.17 -7.51
CA ASN A 3 14.20 -6.99 -7.81
C ASN A 3 12.96 -6.07 -7.84
N ILE A 4 12.31 -5.97 -8.99
CA ILE A 4 11.07 -5.19 -9.13
C ILE A 4 9.90 -6.15 -9.14
N SER A 5 8.96 -5.93 -8.23
CA SER A 5 7.73 -6.71 -8.13
C SER A 5 6.50 -5.79 -8.08
N PHE A 6 5.33 -6.38 -8.24
CA PHE A 6 4.07 -5.65 -8.25
C PHE A 6 3.08 -6.27 -7.27
N LEU A 7 2.32 -5.40 -6.63
CA LEU A 7 1.31 -5.74 -5.65
C LEU A 7 -0.04 -5.19 -6.14
N GLY A 8 -0.88 -6.09 -6.64
CA GLY A 8 -2.21 -5.79 -7.15
C GLY A 8 -3.20 -5.54 -6.03
N VAL A 9 -3.85 -4.37 -6.04
CA VAL A 9 -4.83 -3.99 -5.02
C VAL A 9 -6.15 -4.72 -5.22
N VAL A 10 -6.61 -5.40 -4.18
CA VAL A 10 -7.88 -6.12 -4.10
C VAL A 10 -8.67 -5.62 -2.90
N ASN A 11 -9.83 -5.03 -3.15
CA ASN A 11 -10.72 -4.57 -2.08
C ASN A 11 -11.75 -5.65 -1.77
N ALA A 12 -11.66 -6.25 -0.58
CA ALA A 12 -12.63 -7.18 0.00
C ALA A 12 -13.80 -6.45 0.70
N THR A 13 -14.05 -5.19 0.33
CA THR A 13 -15.13 -4.37 0.91
C THR A 13 -16.46 -4.56 0.15
N PRO A 14 -17.59 -4.62 0.87
CA PRO A 14 -18.91 -4.45 0.28
C PRO A 14 -19.11 -2.97 -0.09
N ASN A 15 -18.50 -2.48 -1.18
CA ASN A 15 -18.66 -1.06 -1.53
C ASN A 15 -20.13 -0.72 -1.78
N SER A 16 -20.68 0.11 -0.90
CA SER A 16 -21.88 0.89 -1.15
C SER A 16 -21.44 2.22 -1.79
N PHE A 17 -22.14 2.64 -2.84
CA PHE A 17 -22.04 3.95 -3.50
C PHE A 17 -20.81 4.24 -4.38
N SER A 18 -20.68 3.51 -5.50
CA SER A 18 -20.51 4.12 -6.84
C SER A 18 -20.56 3.08 -7.96
N ASP A 19 -20.25 1.82 -7.64
CA ASP A 19 -20.04 0.75 -8.64
C ASP A 19 -21.00 -0.44 -8.46
N GLY A 20 -22.18 -0.25 -7.83
CA GLY A 20 -23.27 -1.25 -7.83
C GLY A 20 -22.92 -2.63 -7.24
N HIS A 21 -22.30 -2.70 -6.06
CA HIS A 21 -21.96 -3.96 -5.36
C HIS A 21 -21.08 -4.96 -6.16
N LEU A 22 -20.46 -4.54 -7.27
CA LEU A 22 -19.62 -5.40 -8.11
C LEU A 22 -18.46 -6.06 -7.34
N ASN A 23 -17.94 -5.40 -6.30
CA ASN A 23 -16.83 -5.93 -5.51
C ASN A 23 -17.20 -7.11 -4.60
N LEU A 24 -18.48 -7.45 -4.42
CA LEU A 24 -18.91 -8.69 -3.77
C LEU A 24 -19.30 -9.78 -4.76
N ASN A 25 -19.31 -9.47 -6.05
CA ASN A 25 -19.59 -10.45 -7.08
C ASN A 25 -18.37 -11.37 -7.19
N TYR A 26 -18.59 -12.67 -6.90
CA TYR A 26 -17.55 -13.69 -6.97
C TYR A 26 -16.86 -13.73 -8.34
N ASP A 27 -17.58 -13.54 -9.44
CA ASP A 27 -17.01 -13.51 -10.79
C ASP A 27 -16.11 -12.28 -10.99
N TYR A 28 -16.52 -11.12 -10.48
CA TYR A 28 -15.68 -9.91 -10.54
C TYR A 28 -14.37 -10.10 -9.75
N GLN A 29 -14.47 -10.60 -8.52
CA GLN A 29 -13.30 -10.89 -7.68
C GLN A 29 -12.39 -11.95 -8.33
N SER A 30 -12.98 -13.02 -8.85
CA SER A 30 -12.25 -14.08 -9.56
C SER A 30 -11.53 -13.56 -10.81
N ASN A 31 -12.18 -12.68 -11.58
CA ASN A 31 -11.58 -12.04 -12.75
C ASN A 31 -10.42 -11.11 -12.36
N GLN A 32 -10.55 -10.36 -11.26
CA GLN A 32 -9.46 -9.55 -10.70
C GLN A 32 -8.25 -10.41 -10.30
N LEU A 33 -8.49 -11.51 -9.57
CA LEU A 33 -7.43 -12.46 -9.20
C LEU A 33 -6.76 -13.03 -10.45
N GLN A 34 -7.55 -13.50 -11.42
CA GLN A 34 -7.00 -14.05 -12.66
C GLN A 34 -6.16 -13.03 -13.43
N LYS A 35 -6.61 -11.78 -13.51
CA LYS A 35 -5.87 -10.67 -14.14
C LYS A 35 -4.49 -10.48 -13.51
N PHE A 36 -4.40 -10.39 -12.19
CA PHE A 36 -3.11 -10.22 -11.49
C PHE A 36 -2.23 -11.46 -11.58
N LYS A 37 -2.83 -12.65 -11.50
CA LYS A 37 -2.12 -13.93 -11.67
C LYS A 37 -1.47 -14.05 -13.04
N THR A 38 -2.19 -13.73 -14.11
CA THR A 38 -1.64 -13.77 -15.48
C THR A 38 -0.49 -12.76 -15.67
N ALA A 39 -0.46 -11.69 -14.87
CA ALA A 39 0.61 -10.69 -14.90
C ALA A 39 1.81 -11.01 -13.97
N ASP A 40 1.78 -12.14 -13.24
CA ASP A 40 2.76 -12.49 -12.19
C ASP A 40 2.85 -11.43 -11.07
N TYR A 41 1.72 -10.80 -10.75
CA TYR A 41 1.63 -9.84 -9.64
C TYR A 41 1.29 -10.58 -8.34
N SER A 42 1.79 -10.07 -7.22
CA SER A 42 1.33 -10.44 -5.88
C SER A 42 0.07 -9.63 -5.51
N LEU A 43 -0.52 -9.85 -4.33
CA LEU A 43 -1.77 -9.18 -3.95
C LEU A 43 -1.65 -8.38 -2.66
N ASP A 44 -2.33 -7.24 -2.62
CA ASP A 44 -2.64 -6.48 -1.40
C ASP A 44 -4.15 -6.49 -1.18
N ILE A 45 -4.59 -7.10 -0.09
CA ILE A 45 -6.01 -7.35 0.17
C ILE A 45 -6.43 -6.52 1.39
N GLY A 46 -7.35 -5.57 1.17
CA GLY A 46 -7.92 -4.72 2.22
C GLY A 46 -9.41 -4.94 2.39
N ALA A 47 -9.88 -5.02 3.64
CA ALA A 47 -11.30 -5.20 3.98
C ALA A 47 -11.96 -3.94 4.58
N GLU A 48 -11.20 -2.85 4.68
CA GLU A 48 -11.64 -1.51 5.05
C GLU A 48 -11.20 -0.50 3.99
N SER A 49 -12.09 0.42 3.64
CA SER A 49 -11.76 1.49 2.71
C SER A 49 -11.01 2.59 3.46
N SER A 50 -9.76 2.84 3.09
CA SER A 50 -8.99 3.99 3.57
C SER A 50 -9.37 5.31 2.87
N ALA A 51 -10.45 5.33 2.07
CA ALA A 51 -10.88 6.53 1.37
C ALA A 51 -11.53 7.52 2.36
N PRO A 52 -11.29 8.84 2.20
CA PRO A 52 -11.85 9.85 3.10
C PRO A 52 -13.37 9.74 3.22
N PHE A 53 -13.91 10.06 4.40
CA PHE A 53 -15.34 10.11 4.74
C PHE A 53 -16.06 8.76 4.88
N ASN A 54 -15.35 7.63 4.87
CA ASN A 54 -15.93 6.36 5.32
C ASN A 54 -15.82 6.26 6.85
N ASP A 55 -16.92 5.84 7.49
CA ASP A 55 -16.87 5.52 8.91
C ASP A 55 -15.92 4.34 9.14
N PRO A 56 -15.03 4.41 10.16
CA PRO A 56 -14.20 3.27 10.53
C PRO A 56 -15.06 2.08 10.89
N VAL A 57 -14.68 0.90 10.40
CA VAL A 57 -15.30 -0.35 10.82
C VAL A 57 -14.57 -0.92 12.02
N THR A 58 -15.31 -1.62 12.87
CA THR A 58 -14.68 -2.35 13.98
C THR A 58 -13.75 -3.44 13.45
N PHE A 59 -12.72 -3.81 14.21
CA PHE A 59 -11.83 -4.92 13.81
C PHE A 59 -12.59 -6.23 13.55
N LYS A 60 -13.71 -6.47 14.26
CA LYS A 60 -14.54 -7.67 14.07
C LYS A 60 -15.19 -7.67 12.69
N GLU A 61 -15.75 -6.53 12.28
CA GLU A 61 -16.37 -6.38 10.97
C GLU A 61 -15.35 -6.46 9.84
N GLU A 62 -14.19 -5.82 10.00
CA GLU A 62 -13.08 -5.94 9.05
C GLU A 62 -12.63 -7.41 8.92
N TRP A 63 -12.44 -8.10 10.05
CA TRP A 63 -12.07 -9.51 10.07
C TRP A 63 -13.13 -10.40 9.41
N GLU A 64 -14.42 -10.22 9.70
CA GLU A 64 -15.48 -11.01 9.08
C GLU A 64 -15.51 -10.88 7.55
N ARG A 65 -15.26 -9.67 7.03
CA ARG A 65 -15.15 -9.42 5.59
C ARG A 65 -13.92 -10.09 5.00
N LEU A 66 -12.76 -9.92 5.64
CA LEU A 66 -11.50 -10.52 5.20
C LEU A 66 -11.59 -12.06 5.22
N ASP A 67 -12.07 -12.63 6.33
CA ASP A 67 -12.21 -14.07 6.52
C ASP A 67 -13.13 -14.69 5.47
N ARG A 68 -14.27 -14.04 5.17
CA ARG A 68 -15.18 -14.49 4.12
C ARG A 68 -14.47 -14.51 2.76
N TYR A 69 -13.79 -13.43 2.40
CA TYR A 69 -13.05 -13.34 1.14
C TYR A 69 -12.00 -14.45 1.01
N PHE A 70 -11.19 -14.66 2.05
CA PHE A 70 -10.18 -15.72 2.05
C PHE A 70 -10.79 -17.11 1.98
N ASN A 71 -11.88 -17.38 2.72
CA ASN A 71 -12.56 -18.68 2.65
C ASN A 71 -13.12 -18.98 1.24
N GLU A 72 -13.64 -17.97 0.54
CA GLU A 72 -14.21 -18.13 -0.81
C GLU A 72 -13.12 -18.32 -1.88
N HIS A 73 -11.95 -17.69 -1.71
CA HIS A 73 -10.91 -17.62 -2.75
C HIS A 73 -9.60 -18.35 -2.40
N LEU A 74 -9.55 -19.10 -1.30
CA LEU A 74 -8.32 -19.66 -0.73
C LEU A 74 -7.44 -20.38 -1.75
N GLU A 75 -8.02 -21.26 -2.57
CA GLU A 75 -7.27 -22.04 -3.55
C GLU A 75 -6.67 -21.18 -4.67
N SER A 76 -7.36 -20.11 -5.07
CA SER A 76 -6.82 -19.13 -6.01
C SER A 76 -5.69 -18.32 -5.37
N LEU A 77 -5.87 -17.90 -4.11
CA LEU A 77 -4.91 -17.08 -3.36
C LEU A 77 -3.58 -17.80 -3.10
N LYS A 78 -3.60 -19.13 -2.88
CA LYS A 78 -2.40 -19.96 -2.70
C LYS A 78 -1.42 -19.93 -3.87
N SER A 79 -1.87 -19.51 -5.05
CA SER A 79 -1.01 -19.43 -6.25
C SER A 79 -0.21 -18.14 -6.37
N PHE A 80 -0.40 -17.19 -5.46
CA PHE A 80 0.32 -15.91 -5.43
C PHE A 80 1.56 -16.02 -4.54
N LYS A 81 2.67 -15.39 -4.98
CA LYS A 81 3.96 -15.42 -4.28
C LYS A 81 3.91 -14.71 -2.93
N ILE A 82 3.19 -13.59 -2.88
CA ILE A 82 3.04 -12.76 -1.67
C ILE A 82 1.56 -12.42 -1.50
N ILE A 83 1.08 -12.58 -0.26
CA ILE A 83 -0.20 -12.08 0.19
C ILE A 83 0.05 -10.97 1.21
N SER A 84 -0.21 -9.73 0.80
CA SER A 84 -0.21 -8.57 1.68
C SER A 84 -1.62 -8.31 2.21
N ILE A 85 -1.72 -8.00 3.51
CA ILE A 85 -2.97 -7.61 4.17
C ILE A 85 -2.90 -6.11 4.48
N ASP A 86 -3.78 -5.34 3.83
CA ASP A 86 -3.93 -3.90 4.04
C ASP A 86 -4.85 -3.66 5.24
N THR A 87 -4.25 -3.52 6.42
CA THR A 87 -4.96 -3.24 7.67
C THR A 87 -4.05 -2.47 8.61
N TYR A 88 -4.59 -1.45 9.28
CA TYR A 88 -3.90 -0.79 10.39
C TYR A 88 -4.26 -1.39 11.75
N LYS A 89 -5.05 -2.47 11.81
CA LYS A 89 -5.53 -3.06 13.05
C LYS A 89 -4.73 -4.33 13.39
N PRO A 90 -3.88 -4.31 14.44
CA PRO A 90 -3.09 -5.48 14.83
C PRO A 90 -3.97 -6.71 15.12
N GLN A 91 -5.19 -6.50 15.63
CA GLN A 91 -6.15 -7.57 15.92
C GLN A 91 -6.61 -8.29 14.64
N THR A 92 -6.88 -7.55 13.55
CA THR A 92 -7.24 -8.13 12.25
C THR A 92 -6.07 -8.95 11.71
N MET A 93 -4.86 -8.40 11.74
CA MET A 93 -3.66 -9.08 11.27
C MET A 93 -3.35 -10.35 12.09
N LYS A 94 -3.51 -10.28 13.41
CA LYS A 94 -3.33 -11.43 14.30
C LYS A 94 -4.29 -12.57 13.97
N MET A 95 -5.58 -12.27 13.82
CA MET A 95 -6.59 -13.27 13.44
C MET A 95 -6.27 -13.91 12.07
N PHE A 96 -5.78 -13.10 11.13
CA PHE A 96 -5.34 -13.59 9.83
C PHE A 96 -4.19 -14.59 9.95
N LEU A 97 -3.15 -14.25 10.69
CA LEU A 97 -1.98 -15.12 10.87
C LEU A 97 -2.35 -16.41 11.58
N GLU A 98 -3.09 -16.34 12.69
CA GLU A 98 -3.52 -17.51 13.46
C GLU A 98 -4.31 -18.51 12.60
N LYS A 99 -5.07 -18.03 11.60
CA LYS A 99 -5.91 -18.88 10.75
C LYS A 99 -5.21 -19.32 9.45
N TYR A 100 -4.41 -18.45 8.84
CA TYR A 100 -3.98 -18.62 7.45
C TYR A 100 -2.46 -18.63 7.23
N GLU A 101 -1.62 -18.41 8.26
CA GLU A 101 -0.16 -18.34 8.08
C GLU A 101 0.40 -19.54 7.31
N HIS A 102 -0.03 -20.76 7.66
CA HIS A 102 0.44 -21.99 7.01
C HIS A 102 -0.10 -22.23 5.59
N GLN A 103 -0.97 -21.35 5.08
CA GLN A 103 -1.52 -21.46 3.72
C GLN A 103 -0.69 -20.70 2.69
N PHE A 104 0.21 -19.80 3.12
CA PHE A 104 0.94 -18.89 2.25
C PHE A 104 2.43 -18.90 2.57
N ASP A 105 3.27 -18.84 1.53
CA ASP A 105 4.73 -18.85 1.70
C ASP A 105 5.25 -17.53 2.26
N HIS A 106 4.60 -16.42 1.89
CA HIS A 106 5.05 -15.09 2.26
C HIS A 106 3.88 -14.15 2.52
N ILE A 107 3.86 -13.57 3.72
CA ILE A 107 2.81 -12.68 4.20
C ILE A 107 3.42 -11.34 4.55
N VAL A 108 2.76 -10.27 4.11
CA VAL A 108 3.14 -8.89 4.41
C VAL A 108 1.98 -8.23 5.17
N TRP A 109 2.29 -7.55 6.25
CA TRP A 109 1.36 -6.64 6.91
C TRP A 109 1.57 -5.22 6.38
N ASN A 110 0.62 -4.73 5.58
CA ASN A 110 0.63 -3.38 5.04
C ASN A 110 -0.12 -2.44 5.99
N ASP A 111 0.62 -1.72 6.84
CA ASP A 111 0.08 -0.89 7.90
C ASP A 111 0.18 0.60 7.58
N VAL A 112 -0.91 1.15 7.02
CA VAL A 112 -0.99 2.56 6.64
C VAL A 112 -0.98 3.54 7.82
N SER A 113 -1.11 3.07 9.07
CA SER A 113 -0.99 3.94 10.25
C SER A 113 0.45 4.32 10.57
N GLY A 114 1.44 3.52 10.14
CA GLY A 114 2.85 3.75 10.48
C GLY A 114 3.19 3.73 11.97
N VAL A 115 2.26 3.31 12.84
CA VAL A 115 2.42 3.38 14.29
C VAL A 115 3.16 2.15 14.81
N ILE A 116 4.32 2.37 15.41
CA ILE A 116 5.12 1.30 16.05
C ILE A 116 4.85 1.33 17.55
N ASP A 117 3.79 0.63 17.97
CA ASP A 117 3.37 0.44 19.36
C ASP A 117 3.66 -0.99 19.86
N ASP A 118 3.32 -1.27 21.12
CA ASP A 118 3.56 -2.59 21.72
C ASP A 118 2.79 -3.70 20.98
N GLU A 119 1.60 -3.44 20.44
CA GLU A 119 0.84 -4.44 19.67
C GLU A 119 1.56 -4.79 18.36
N CYS A 120 2.08 -3.79 17.64
CA CYS A 120 2.89 -3.97 16.43
C CYS A 120 4.13 -4.82 16.72
N LEU A 121 4.92 -4.42 17.72
CA LEU A 121 6.16 -5.12 18.07
C LEU A 121 5.89 -6.55 18.52
N ASN A 122 4.91 -6.75 19.40
CA ASN A 122 4.53 -8.09 19.89
C ASN A 122 4.09 -9.01 18.75
N LEU A 123 3.37 -8.49 17.75
CA LEU A 123 2.96 -9.30 16.60
C LEU A 123 4.17 -9.68 15.74
N LEU A 124 5.05 -8.72 15.43
CA LEU A 124 6.25 -8.97 14.63
C LEU A 124 7.26 -9.89 15.30
N THR A 125 7.34 -9.91 16.63
CA THR A 125 8.17 -10.86 17.36
C THR A 125 7.54 -12.25 17.46
N SER A 126 6.19 -12.32 17.52
CA SER A 126 5.46 -13.59 17.59
C SER A 126 5.43 -14.33 16.25
N PHE A 127 5.47 -13.59 15.14
CA PHE A 127 5.44 -14.11 13.78
C PHE A 127 6.71 -13.68 13.02
N PRO A 128 7.83 -14.42 13.17
CA PRO A 128 9.13 -14.04 12.60
C PRO A 128 9.19 -14.13 11.06
N SER A 129 8.21 -14.78 10.43
CA SER A 129 7.99 -14.87 8.98
C SER A 129 7.27 -13.64 8.40
N LEU A 130 6.66 -12.81 9.26
CA LEU A 130 5.83 -11.68 8.83
C LEU A 130 6.70 -10.50 8.44
N ASP A 131 6.52 -10.03 7.21
CA ASP A 131 7.04 -8.75 6.76
C ASP A 131 6.11 -7.60 7.13
N TYR A 132 6.66 -6.41 7.31
CA TYR A 132 5.92 -5.23 7.76
C TYR A 132 6.22 -4.03 6.88
N VAL A 133 5.17 -3.39 6.37
CA VAL A 133 5.27 -2.11 5.67
C VAL A 133 5.11 -0.99 6.68
N LEU A 134 6.20 -0.28 6.95
CA LEU A 134 6.17 0.95 7.73
C LEU A 134 5.80 2.11 6.81
N CYS A 135 4.54 2.56 6.90
CA CYS A 135 4.06 3.71 6.14
C CYS A 135 4.41 5.04 6.83
N HIS A 136 4.89 6.03 6.08
CA HIS A 136 5.02 7.39 6.60
C HIS A 136 3.66 8.11 6.64
N THR A 137 3.22 8.45 7.85
CA THR A 137 2.05 9.29 8.12
C THR A 137 2.31 10.14 9.38
N LEU A 138 1.50 11.18 9.60
CA LEU A 138 1.63 12.09 10.74
C LEU A 138 0.55 11.86 11.80
N VAL A 139 -0.24 10.80 11.66
CA VAL A 139 -1.25 10.44 12.67
C VAL A 139 -0.55 10.09 13.99
N PRO A 140 -1.10 10.54 15.13
CA PRO A 140 -0.49 10.29 16.44
C PRO A 140 -0.66 8.85 16.91
N ASP A 141 -1.71 8.17 16.44
CA ASP A 141 -2.10 6.82 16.83
C ASP A 141 -2.94 6.15 15.72
N ARG A 142 -3.19 4.84 15.90
CA ARG A 142 -3.92 4.00 14.93
C ARG A 142 -5.38 4.43 14.76
N GLU A 143 -6.02 4.98 15.79
CA GLU A 143 -7.44 5.41 15.70
C GLU A 143 -7.60 6.60 14.75
N LYS A 144 -6.55 7.40 14.58
CA LYS A 144 -6.52 8.56 13.68
C LYS A 144 -6.14 8.24 12.24
N THR A 145 -5.95 6.97 11.90
CA THR A 145 -5.48 6.55 10.56
C THR A 145 -6.40 7.00 9.43
N LEU A 146 -7.72 6.98 9.61
CA LEU A 146 -8.68 7.43 8.58
C LEU A 146 -8.83 8.96 8.52
N ASP A 147 -8.46 9.65 9.60
CA ASP A 147 -8.45 11.11 9.71
C ASP A 147 -7.09 11.71 9.30
N HIS A 148 -6.24 10.95 8.61
CA HIS A 148 -4.84 11.30 8.35
C HIS A 148 -4.63 12.64 7.64
N MET A 149 -5.63 13.13 6.91
CA MET A 149 -5.59 14.44 6.24
C MET A 149 -5.81 15.63 7.19
N GLU A 150 -6.25 15.38 8.43
CA GLU A 150 -6.29 16.40 9.49
C GLU A 150 -4.90 16.64 10.10
N TYR A 151 -3.98 15.70 9.90
CA TYR A 151 -2.61 15.74 10.40
C TYR A 151 -1.65 16.11 9.27
N LEU A 152 -1.50 17.41 9.05
CA LEU A 152 -0.58 17.98 8.05
C LEU A 152 0.49 18.82 8.73
N ASP A 153 1.73 18.73 8.24
CA ASP A 153 2.81 19.64 8.60
C ASP A 153 3.20 20.46 7.36
N SER A 154 3.05 21.79 7.42
CA SER A 154 3.44 22.68 6.31
C SER A 154 4.93 22.62 5.97
N ASN A 155 5.77 22.20 6.92
CA ASN A 155 7.21 22.08 6.75
C ASN A 155 7.67 20.65 6.42
N LEU A 156 6.73 19.74 6.14
CA LEU A 156 7.07 18.36 5.79
C LEU A 156 8.02 18.35 4.57
N SER A 157 9.16 17.70 4.76
CA SER A 157 10.23 17.59 3.77
C SER A 157 10.69 16.13 3.63
N VAL A 158 11.48 15.83 2.59
CA VAL A 158 12.09 14.51 2.44
C VAL A 158 12.99 14.14 3.63
N GLU A 159 13.69 15.12 4.21
CA GLU A 159 14.50 14.89 5.41
C GLU A 159 13.64 14.58 6.65
N SER A 160 12.45 15.19 6.77
CA SER A 160 11.49 14.84 7.82
C SER A 160 11.02 13.39 7.69
N ILE A 161 10.72 12.95 6.46
CA ILE A 161 10.30 11.58 6.15
C ILE A 161 11.44 10.58 6.42
N LYS A 162 12.68 10.93 6.05
CA LYS A 162 13.87 10.15 6.34
C LYS A 162 14.02 9.91 7.85
N ARG A 163 13.90 10.98 8.66
CA ARG A 163 14.00 10.89 10.12
C ARG A 163 12.94 9.98 10.72
N PHE A 164 11.69 10.08 10.25
CA PHE A 164 10.62 9.18 10.67
C PHE A 164 11.00 7.70 10.46
N PHE A 165 11.55 7.37 9.29
CA PHE A 165 11.98 6.00 9.00
C PHE A 165 13.21 5.59 9.80
N GLU A 166 14.20 6.46 10.00
CA GLU A 166 15.36 6.19 10.86
C GLU A 166 14.93 5.87 12.30
N GLU A 167 14.01 6.66 12.85
CA GLU A 167 13.43 6.44 14.18
C GLU A 167 12.67 5.10 14.24
N GLY A 168 11.89 4.78 13.20
CA GLY A 168 11.16 3.52 13.13
C GLY A 168 12.07 2.29 13.03
N LEU A 169 13.10 2.35 12.18
CA LEU A 169 14.09 1.29 12.04
C LEU A 169 14.84 1.05 13.35
N GLU A 170 15.22 2.11 14.08
CA GLU A 170 15.82 1.95 15.40
C GLU A 170 14.85 1.32 16.40
N LYS A 171 13.55 1.66 16.42
CA LYS A 171 12.56 0.99 17.28
C LYS A 171 12.51 -0.52 17.01
N PHE A 172 12.43 -0.94 15.74
CA PHE A 172 12.43 -2.36 15.38
C PHE A 172 13.72 -3.06 15.81
N LYS A 173 14.87 -2.41 15.64
CA LYS A 173 16.16 -2.95 16.06
C LYS A 173 16.25 -3.13 17.57
N HIS A 174 15.75 -2.19 18.37
CA HIS A 174 15.70 -2.33 19.83
C HIS A 174 14.77 -3.45 20.29
N ALA A 175 13.71 -3.74 19.52
CA ALA A 175 12.79 -4.85 19.74
C ALA A 175 13.26 -6.18 19.12
N GLU A 176 14.50 -6.25 18.59
CA GLU A 176 15.08 -7.42 17.94
C GLU A 176 14.29 -7.93 16.71
N VAL A 177 13.53 -7.05 16.06
CA VAL A 177 12.86 -7.31 14.78
C VAL A 177 13.88 -7.19 13.64
N ASP A 178 14.06 -8.29 12.89
CA ASP A 178 14.97 -8.30 11.72
C ASP A 178 14.59 -7.21 10.72
N GLN A 179 15.53 -6.29 10.49
CA GLN A 179 15.40 -5.14 9.59
C GLN A 179 15.10 -5.56 8.14
N LYS A 180 15.48 -6.79 7.74
CA LYS A 180 15.17 -7.31 6.39
C LYS A 180 13.67 -7.51 6.16
N ARG A 181 12.88 -7.59 7.23
CA ARG A 181 11.41 -7.71 7.17
C ARG A 181 10.69 -6.38 7.02
N ILE A 182 11.40 -5.27 7.22
CA ILE A 182 10.82 -3.94 7.20
C ILE A 182 10.89 -3.37 5.78
N ILE A 183 9.72 -3.09 5.22
CA ILE A 183 9.52 -2.46 3.92
C ILE A 183 9.13 -1.01 4.21
N LEU A 184 9.80 -0.04 3.60
CA LEU A 184 9.45 1.38 3.77
C LEU A 184 8.47 1.84 2.69
N ASP A 185 7.38 2.49 3.09
CA ASP A 185 6.46 3.16 2.17
C ASP A 185 6.34 4.65 2.52
N PRO A 186 6.73 5.59 1.64
CA PRO A 186 6.46 7.02 1.84
C PRO A 186 4.97 7.36 1.99
N CYS A 187 4.07 6.43 1.68
CA CYS A 187 2.62 6.49 1.79
C CYS A 187 2.07 7.76 1.11
N PHE A 188 2.20 7.79 -0.21
CA PHE A 188 1.73 8.92 -1.02
C PHE A 188 0.23 9.19 -0.80
N GLY A 189 -0.12 10.45 -0.62
CA GLY A 189 -1.48 10.90 -0.31
C GLY A 189 -1.89 10.78 1.16
N PHE A 190 -1.02 10.27 2.05
CA PHE A 190 -1.27 10.26 3.49
C PHE A 190 -0.49 11.35 4.23
N SER A 191 -1.19 12.23 4.97
CA SER A 191 -0.65 13.35 5.73
C SER A 191 0.23 14.30 4.90
N LYS A 192 -0.13 14.45 3.62
CA LYS A 192 0.64 15.21 2.62
C LYS A 192 -0.31 16.00 1.73
N THR A 193 -0.02 17.29 1.53
CA THR A 193 -0.69 18.10 0.50
C THR A 193 -0.31 17.63 -0.90
N THR A 194 -1.00 18.14 -1.92
CA THR A 194 -0.65 17.82 -3.31
C THR A 194 0.80 18.24 -3.62
N GLU A 195 1.18 19.45 -3.21
CA GLU A 195 2.51 20.02 -3.43
C GLU A 195 3.59 19.19 -2.73
N GLN A 196 3.32 18.70 -1.52
CA GLN A 196 4.23 17.82 -0.79
C GLN A 196 4.37 16.45 -1.45
N ASN A 197 3.28 15.89 -1.99
CA ASN A 197 3.35 14.65 -2.75
C ASN A 197 4.18 14.81 -4.03
N LEU A 198 4.03 15.93 -4.74
CA LEU A 198 4.85 16.23 -5.93
C LEU A 198 6.32 16.42 -5.57
N ALA A 199 6.62 17.19 -4.53
CA ALA A 199 7.99 17.36 -4.04
C ALA A 199 8.61 16.03 -3.62
N LEU A 200 7.87 15.19 -2.89
CA LEU A 200 8.33 13.86 -2.49
C LEU A 200 8.60 12.97 -3.70
N LEU A 201 7.70 12.98 -4.68
CA LEU A 201 7.83 12.17 -5.88
C LEU A 201 9.12 12.45 -6.66
N HIS A 202 9.60 13.70 -6.68
CA HIS A 202 10.85 14.07 -7.35
C HIS A 202 12.12 13.78 -6.54
N ASN A 203 12.02 13.73 -5.21
CA ASN A 203 13.17 13.72 -4.32
C ASN A 203 13.27 12.44 -3.46
N LEU A 204 12.33 11.49 -3.59
CA LEU A 204 12.31 10.25 -2.80
C LEU A 204 13.61 9.43 -2.95
N PHE A 205 14.27 9.50 -4.11
CA PHE A 205 15.51 8.78 -4.36
C PHE A 205 16.64 9.13 -3.38
N GLU A 206 16.61 10.34 -2.79
CA GLU A 206 17.59 10.80 -1.81
C GLU A 206 17.63 9.91 -0.56
N ILE A 207 16.49 9.31 -0.22
CA ILE A 207 16.33 8.48 0.97
C ILE A 207 16.31 6.98 0.65
N ALA A 208 16.37 6.60 -0.63
CA ALA A 208 16.39 5.20 -1.07
C ALA A 208 17.43 4.32 -0.35
N PRO A 209 18.67 4.81 -0.04
CA PRO A 209 19.67 4.00 0.67
C PRO A 209 19.29 3.59 2.10
N LEU A 210 18.25 4.18 2.69
CA LEU A 210 17.83 3.93 4.08
C LEU A 210 17.31 2.51 4.30
N SER A 211 16.70 1.90 3.28
CA SER A 211 16.22 0.53 3.33
C SER A 211 16.60 -0.25 2.07
N LYS A 212 16.65 -1.58 2.23
CA LYS A 212 16.81 -2.51 1.13
C LYS A 212 15.50 -2.80 0.41
N ARG A 213 14.36 -2.53 1.04
CA ARG A 213 13.04 -2.90 0.53
C ARG A 213 12.10 -1.71 0.63
N TRP A 214 11.48 -1.38 -0.50
CA TRP A 214 10.58 -0.24 -0.63
C TRP A 214 9.28 -0.65 -1.27
N LEU A 215 8.19 -0.09 -0.79
CA LEU A 215 6.89 -0.15 -1.44
C LEU A 215 6.51 1.26 -1.90
N ILE A 216 6.04 1.40 -3.14
CA ILE A 216 5.61 2.68 -3.69
C ILE A 216 4.20 2.53 -4.27
N GLY A 217 3.24 3.25 -3.70
CA GLY A 217 1.84 3.28 -4.15
C GLY A 217 1.38 4.67 -4.61
N ILE A 218 1.53 4.96 -5.91
CA ILE A 218 1.04 6.22 -6.52
C ILE A 218 -0.18 6.03 -7.44
N SER A 219 -0.61 4.78 -7.65
CA SER A 219 -1.71 4.43 -8.55
C SER A 219 -3.03 5.11 -8.14
N LYS A 220 -3.72 5.72 -9.12
CA LYS A 220 -5.01 6.42 -8.97
C LYS A 220 -5.01 7.60 -7.97
N LYS A 221 -3.86 8.07 -7.50
CA LYS A 221 -3.76 9.18 -6.53
C LYS A 221 -4.14 10.53 -7.16
N SER A 222 -4.76 11.42 -6.37
CA SER A 222 -5.31 12.70 -6.84
C SER A 222 -4.26 13.69 -7.34
N PHE A 223 -3.07 13.71 -6.74
CA PHE A 223 -2.00 14.62 -7.15
C PHE A 223 -1.52 14.36 -8.58
N LEU A 224 -1.58 13.11 -9.08
CA LEU A 224 -1.25 12.81 -10.48
C LEU A 224 -2.28 13.39 -11.45
N ARG A 225 -3.55 13.45 -11.04
CA ARG A 225 -4.59 14.11 -11.85
C ARG A 225 -4.37 15.62 -11.92
N LYS A 226 -3.82 16.24 -10.86
CA LYS A 226 -3.46 17.66 -10.89
C LYS A 226 -2.40 17.95 -11.95
N LEU A 227 -1.36 17.11 -12.06
CA LEU A 227 -0.35 17.24 -13.11
C LEU A 227 -0.98 17.19 -14.51
N VAL A 228 -1.88 16.23 -14.74
CA VAL A 228 -2.59 16.13 -16.02
C VAL A 228 -3.43 17.37 -16.29
N LEU A 229 -4.11 17.92 -15.29
CA LEU A 229 -4.95 19.11 -15.47
C LEU A 229 -4.15 20.39 -15.72
N GLU A 230 -2.88 20.44 -15.32
CA GLU A 230 -1.98 21.56 -15.66
C GLU A 230 -1.63 21.57 -17.15
N GLU A 231 -1.51 20.39 -17.77
CA GLU A 231 -1.23 20.22 -19.21
C GLU A 231 -2.50 20.18 -20.08
N SER A 232 -3.60 19.63 -19.53
CA SER A 232 -4.89 19.42 -20.20
C SER A 232 -6.07 19.91 -19.35
N PRO A 233 -6.24 21.25 -19.18
CA PRO A 233 -7.33 21.83 -18.39
C PRO A 233 -8.74 21.49 -18.91
N GLU A 234 -8.87 21.12 -20.18
CA GLU A 234 -10.14 20.72 -20.80
C GLU A 234 -10.74 19.43 -20.18
N LEU A 235 -9.94 18.65 -19.45
CA LEU A 235 -10.40 17.43 -18.76
C LEU A 235 -11.07 17.71 -17.41
N VAL A 236 -11.14 18.98 -16.97
CA VAL A 236 -11.85 19.40 -15.74
C VAL A 236 -13.35 19.12 -15.90
N GLY A 237 -13.79 17.95 -15.46
CA GLY A 237 -15.20 17.52 -15.51
C GLY A 237 -15.38 16.10 -16.03
N ASP A 238 -14.40 15.56 -16.77
CA ASP A 238 -14.41 14.17 -17.21
C ASP A 238 -13.51 13.33 -16.30
N LYS A 239 -14.10 12.80 -15.22
CA LYS A 239 -13.37 11.98 -14.24
C LYS A 239 -12.76 10.73 -14.86
N GLN A 240 -13.41 10.12 -15.87
CA GLN A 240 -12.91 8.90 -16.50
C GLN A 240 -11.74 9.20 -17.42
N ALA A 241 -11.87 10.21 -18.28
CA ALA A 241 -10.77 10.63 -19.15
C ALA A 241 -9.58 11.12 -18.33
N LEU A 242 -9.81 11.86 -17.25
CA LEU A 242 -8.74 12.32 -16.37
C LEU A 242 -8.04 11.17 -15.65
N LEU A 243 -8.78 10.16 -15.19
CA LEU A 243 -8.20 8.96 -14.60
C LEU A 243 -7.34 8.21 -15.63
N ALA A 244 -7.87 7.99 -16.83
CA ALA A 244 -7.14 7.33 -17.91
C ALA A 244 -5.88 8.09 -18.32
N ALA A 245 -5.96 9.42 -18.43
CA ALA A 245 -4.82 10.28 -18.74
C ALA A 245 -3.75 10.23 -17.63
N SER A 246 -4.16 10.11 -16.36
CA SER A 246 -3.22 10.00 -15.23
C SER A 246 -2.40 8.70 -15.20
N GLU A 247 -2.78 7.68 -15.98
CA GLU A 247 -1.96 6.48 -16.13
C GLU A 247 -0.62 6.75 -16.85
N VAL A 248 -0.57 7.73 -17.76
CA VAL A 248 0.68 8.09 -18.45
C VAL A 248 1.77 8.58 -17.47
N PRO A 249 1.54 9.64 -16.66
CA PRO A 249 2.52 10.05 -15.66
C PRO A 249 2.73 8.98 -14.58
N HIS A 250 1.70 8.21 -14.20
CA HIS A 250 1.85 7.08 -13.28
C HIS A 250 2.95 6.11 -13.74
N TRP A 251 2.85 5.54 -14.94
CA TRP A 251 3.84 4.60 -15.46
C TRP A 251 5.21 5.26 -15.69
N SER A 252 5.24 6.53 -16.09
CA SER A 252 6.49 7.30 -16.23
C SER A 252 7.25 7.39 -14.90
N PHE A 253 6.55 7.69 -13.80
CA PHE A 253 7.15 7.75 -12.48
C PHE A 253 7.56 6.38 -11.94
N LEU A 254 6.80 5.31 -12.20
CA LEU A 254 7.26 3.97 -11.84
C LEU A 254 8.57 3.59 -12.57
N SER A 255 8.68 3.90 -13.87
CA SER A 255 9.92 3.73 -14.64
C SER A 255 11.06 4.59 -14.07
N GLN A 256 10.77 5.79 -13.59
CA GLN A 256 11.75 6.63 -12.91
C GLN A 256 12.22 6.00 -11.59
N PHE A 257 11.30 5.60 -10.72
CA PHE A 257 11.65 4.95 -9.46
C PHE A 257 12.47 3.68 -9.69
N ALA A 258 12.13 2.86 -10.70
CA ALA A 258 12.91 1.68 -11.08
C ALA A 258 14.39 2.01 -11.39
N ARG A 259 14.66 3.16 -12.02
CA ARG A 259 16.02 3.63 -12.29
C ARG A 259 16.69 4.22 -11.05
N ASP A 260 15.96 5.04 -10.30
CA ASP A 260 16.49 5.80 -9.17
C ASP A 260 16.78 4.91 -7.96
N PHE A 261 16.00 3.83 -7.79
CA PHE A 261 16.14 2.85 -6.71
C PHE A 261 17.02 1.65 -7.11
N ASN A 262 17.83 1.74 -8.16
CA ASN A 262 18.61 0.62 -8.72
C ASN A 262 19.65 -0.05 -7.78
N LYS A 263 19.81 0.46 -6.55
CA LYS A 263 20.68 -0.09 -5.49
C LYS A 263 19.92 -0.73 -4.32
N VAL A 264 18.58 -0.66 -4.31
CA VAL A 264 17.78 -1.38 -3.30
C VAL A 264 17.64 -2.84 -3.72
N GLU A 265 17.42 -3.75 -2.78
CA GLU A 265 17.26 -5.17 -3.06
C GLU A 265 15.89 -5.47 -3.67
N GLU A 266 14.84 -4.86 -3.14
CA GLU A 266 13.47 -5.04 -3.60
C GLU A 266 12.73 -3.70 -3.71
N LEU A 267 12.03 -3.51 -4.83
CA LEU A 267 11.12 -2.40 -5.06
C LEU A 267 9.76 -2.94 -5.48
N ILE A 268 8.75 -2.70 -4.65
CA ILE A 268 7.40 -3.20 -4.82
C ILE A 268 6.51 -2.05 -5.28
N PHE A 269 5.85 -2.19 -6.42
CA PHE A 269 4.87 -1.20 -6.88
C PHE A 269 3.44 -1.65 -6.56
N ARG A 270 2.73 -0.86 -5.74
CA ARG A 270 1.33 -1.10 -5.41
C ARG A 270 0.41 -0.46 -6.44
N VAL A 271 -0.32 -1.29 -7.20
CA VAL A 271 -1.07 -0.85 -8.40
C VAL A 271 -2.48 -1.43 -8.46
N HIS A 272 -3.41 -0.66 -9.03
CA HIS A 272 -4.80 -1.13 -9.25
C HIS A 272 -5.00 -1.81 -10.61
N GLU A 273 -4.13 -1.50 -11.58
CA GLU A 273 -4.23 -1.99 -12.95
C GLU A 273 -2.93 -2.68 -13.35
N VAL A 274 -3.05 -3.72 -14.19
CA VAL A 274 -1.89 -4.33 -14.82
C VAL A 274 -1.40 -3.38 -15.90
N GLY A 275 -0.15 -2.93 -15.77
CA GLY A 275 0.46 -2.06 -16.76
C GLY A 275 1.22 -2.79 -17.83
N ASN A 276 1.70 -2.02 -18.80
CA ASN A 276 2.65 -2.52 -19.77
C ASN A 276 4.06 -2.52 -19.16
N ILE A 277 4.41 -3.62 -18.49
CA ILE A 277 5.67 -3.84 -17.75
C ILE A 277 6.91 -3.63 -18.63
N THR A 278 6.78 -3.82 -19.95
CA THR A 278 7.88 -3.63 -20.92
C THR A 278 8.47 -2.22 -20.96
N LYS A 279 7.83 -1.23 -20.30
CA LYS A 279 8.31 0.16 -20.20
C LYS A 279 9.14 0.45 -18.92
N LEU A 280 9.28 -0.50 -17.99
CA LEU A 280 10.05 -0.31 -16.77
C LEU A 280 11.56 -0.60 -16.93
N THR A 281 11.95 -1.27 -18.01
CA THR A 281 13.35 -1.61 -18.35
C THR A 281 13.94 -0.64 -19.35
#